data_AF-H6Q634-F1
#
_entry.id   AF-H6Q634-F1
#
_cell.length_a   1.000
_cell.length_b   1.000
_cell.length_c   1.000
_cell.angle_alpha   90.00
_cell.angle_beta   90.00
_cell.angle_gamma   90.00
#
_symmetry.space_group_name_H-M   'P 1'
#
loop_
_entity.id
_entity.type
_entity.pdbx_description
1 polymer ?
#
loop_
_entity_poly.entity_id
_entity_poly.type
_entity_poly.pdbx_seq_one_letter_code
_entity_poly.pdbx_strand_id
1 'polypeptide(L)' 'MYLSGGCYLLVATEDFLNWMYCIHMASVGEVLGIHVHMLRRYGVSPDEAVEAAVAKLQPTAPHIARLLLELASLH' A
#
# COMPACT_ATOMS: atom_id res chain seq x y z
N MET A 1 17.85 7.25 -38.41
CA MET A 1 16.69 7.53 -37.54
C MET A 1 16.55 6.39 -36.55
N TYR A 2 17.16 6.51 -35.36
CA TYR A 2 17.07 5.52 -34.28
C TYR A 2 16.36 6.16 -33.09
N LEU A 3 15.02 6.16 -33.09
CA LEU A 3 14.20 6.75 -32.03
C LEU A 3 12.89 5.97 -31.89
N SER A 4 12.93 4.69 -31.47
CA SER A 4 11.73 3.98 -31.02
C SER A 4 12.02 2.64 -30.31
N GLY A 5 12.98 2.62 -29.38
CA GLY A 5 13.31 1.41 -28.62
C GLY A 5 13.25 1.56 -27.09
N GLY A 6 13.16 2.79 -26.58
CA GLY A 6 13.33 3.07 -25.14
C GLY A 6 12.05 3.06 -24.30
N CYS A 7 10.89 3.39 -24.88
CA CYS A 7 9.66 3.58 -24.10
C CYS A 7 9.00 2.27 -23.64
N TYR A 8 9.05 1.21 -24.44
CA TYR A 8 8.39 -0.06 -24.11
C TYR A 8 9.08 -0.83 -22.97
N LEU A 9 10.40 -0.64 -22.82
CA LEU A 9 11.20 -1.27 -21.77
C LEU A 9 10.98 -0.60 -20.39
N LEU A 10 10.77 0.73 -20.37
CA LEU A 10 10.46 1.50 -19.15
C LEU A 10 9.04 1.24 -18.64
N VAL A 11 8.04 1.24 -19.53
CA VAL A 11 6.64 0.92 -19.16
C VAL A 11 6.54 -0.49 -18.56
N ALA A 12 7.16 -1.49 -19.20
CA ALA A 12 7.14 -2.86 -18.68
C ALA A 12 7.84 -2.98 -17.32
N THR A 13 8.84 -2.15 -17.02
CA THR A 13 9.50 -2.14 -15.71
C THR A 13 8.69 -1.40 -14.66
N GLU A 14 7.97 -0.33 -15.00
CA GLU A 14 7.04 0.35 -14.09
C GLU A 14 5.82 -0.52 -13.76
N ASP A 15 5.23 -1.20 -14.74
CA ASP A 15 4.14 -2.15 -14.51
C ASP A 15 4.60 -3.37 -13.71
N PHE A 16 5.81 -3.88 -13.97
CA PHE A 16 6.37 -5.00 -13.21
C PHE A 16 6.79 -4.58 -11.80
N LEU A 17 7.34 -3.38 -11.61
CA LEU A 17 7.62 -2.81 -10.29
C LEU A 17 6.31 -2.56 -9.54
N ASN A 18 5.29 -1.99 -10.17
CA ASN A 18 3.97 -1.78 -9.58
C ASN A 18 3.31 -3.12 -9.24
N TRP A 19 3.44 -4.15 -10.09
CA TRP A 19 2.97 -5.50 -9.80
C TRP A 19 3.74 -6.15 -8.64
N MET A 20 5.07 -6.01 -8.61
CA MET A 20 5.93 -6.51 -7.53
C MET A 20 5.67 -5.77 -6.22
N TYR A 21 5.44 -4.45 -6.27
CA TYR A 21 5.00 -3.63 -5.14
C TYR A 21 3.58 -4.02 -4.70
N CYS A 22 2.66 -4.30 -5.63
CA CYS A 22 1.32 -4.81 -5.33
C CYS A 22 1.37 -6.18 -4.64
N ILE A 23 2.34 -7.04 -4.95
CA ILE A 23 2.56 -8.32 -4.27
C ILE A 23 3.19 -8.11 -2.88
N HIS A 24 3.96 -7.03 -2.70
CA HIS A 24 4.58 -6.66 -1.42
C HIS A 24 3.72 -5.76 -0.53
N MET A 25 2.51 -5.39 -0.96
CA MET A 25 1.58 -4.62 -0.14
C MET A 25 1.02 -5.52 0.95
N ALA A 26 1.72 -5.58 2.08
CA ALA A 26 1.22 -6.22 3.29
C ALA A 26 -0.21 -5.73 3.54
N SER A 27 -1.11 -6.69 3.77
CA SER A 27 -2.49 -6.34 4.15
C SER A 27 -2.48 -5.69 5.53
N VAL A 28 -3.46 -4.84 5.79
CA VAL A 28 -3.62 -4.25 7.14
C VAL A 28 -3.75 -5.36 8.20
N GLY A 29 -4.37 -6.48 7.85
CA GLY A 29 -4.46 -7.68 8.68
C GLY A 29 -3.11 -8.33 8.97
N GLU A 30 -2.17 -8.36 8.02
CA GLU A 30 -0.82 -8.85 8.27
C GLU A 30 0.01 -7.90 9.15
N VAL A 31 -0.18 -6.59 8.99
CA VAL A 31 0.56 -5.57 9.74
C VAL A 31 0.05 -5.40 11.17
N LEU A 32 -1.27 -5.33 11.38
CA LEU A 32 -1.88 -5.15 12.70
C LEU A 32 -2.33 -6.46 13.35
N GLY A 33 -2.35 -7.57 12.61
CA GLY A 33 -2.83 -8.85 13.11
C GLY A 33 -4.24 -8.72 13.67
N ILE A 34 -4.41 -9.19 14.90
CA ILE A 34 -5.70 -9.15 15.59
C ILE A 34 -6.22 -7.74 15.80
N HIS A 35 -5.38 -6.69 15.87
CA HIS A 35 -5.79 -5.32 16.20
C HIS A 35 -6.53 -4.58 15.08
N VAL A 36 -6.63 -5.17 13.90
CA VAL A 36 -7.28 -4.56 12.74
C VAL A 36 -8.76 -4.20 12.94
N HIS A 37 -9.47 -4.87 13.86
CA HIS A 37 -10.86 -4.54 14.21
C HIS A 37 -11.02 -3.11 14.72
N MET A 38 -9.98 -2.51 15.31
CA MET A 38 -9.98 -1.10 15.74
C MET A 38 -10.13 -0.15 14.56
N LEU A 39 -9.66 -0.55 13.36
CA LEU A 39 -9.67 0.27 12.15
C LEU A 39 -11.00 0.20 11.38
N ARG A 40 -11.87 -0.76 11.73
CA ARG A 40 -13.20 -0.91 11.12
C ARG A 40 -14.07 0.35 11.29
N ARG A 41 -13.87 1.09 12.39
CA ARG A 41 -14.57 2.36 12.65
C ARG A 41 -14.18 3.48 11.67
N TYR A 42 -13.07 3.32 10.97
CA TYR A 42 -12.57 4.23 9.93
C TYR A 42 -12.88 3.73 8.51
N GLY A 43 -13.66 2.65 8.37
CA GLY A 43 -13.99 2.07 7.06
C GLY A 43 -12.82 1.31 6.40
N VAL A 44 -11.81 0.93 7.20
CA VAL A 44 -10.68 0.11 6.76
C VAL A 44 -11.01 -1.36 6.94
N SER A 45 -10.79 -2.15 5.90
CA SER A 45 -10.95 -3.61 5.95
C SER A 45 -9.62 -4.31 6.24
N PRO A 46 -9.64 -5.51 6.88
CA PRO A 46 -8.42 -6.24 7.19
C PRO A 46 -7.64 -6.73 5.97
N ASP A 47 -8.34 -7.16 4.92
CA ASP A 47 -7.75 -7.55 3.63
C ASP A 47 -7.36 -6.37 2.74
N GLU A 48 -7.58 -5.13 3.20
CA GLU A 48 -7.23 -3.95 2.43
C GLU A 48 -5.71 -3.71 2.46
N ALA A 49 -5.16 -3.20 1.37
CA ALA A 49 -3.76 -2.79 1.31
C ALA A 49 -3.50 -1.63 2.28
N VAL A 50 -2.33 -1.63 2.92
CA VAL A 50 -1.84 -0.57 3.82
C VAL A 50 -2.01 0.82 3.21
N GLU A 51 -1.62 1.03 1.95
CA GLU A 51 -1.74 2.32 1.25
C GLU A 51 -3.20 2.81 1.15
N ALA A 52 -4.13 1.91 0.81
CA ALA A 52 -5.54 2.26 0.69
C ALA A 52 -6.15 2.58 2.07
N ALA A 53 -5.74 1.84 3.11
CA ALA A 53 -6.10 2.13 4.49
C ALA A 53 -5.53 3.46 4.97
N VAL A 54 -4.27 3.77 4.66
CA VAL A 54 -3.62 5.05 4.95
C VAL A 54 -4.38 6.19 4.29
N ALA A 55 -4.74 6.07 3.00
CA ALA A 55 -5.51 7.09 2.30
C ALA A 55 -6.88 7.37 2.96
N LYS A 56 -7.56 6.33 3.45
CA LYS A 56 -8.82 6.46 4.22
C LYS A 56 -8.61 7.05 5.61
N LEU A 57 -7.49 6.74 6.27
CA LEU A 57 -7.16 7.22 7.60
C LEU A 57 -6.61 8.66 7.59
N GLN A 58 -5.98 9.10 6.49
CA GLN A 58 -5.37 10.43 6.37
C GLN A 58 -6.31 11.59 6.74
N PRO A 59 -7.58 11.65 6.27
CA PRO A 59 -8.48 12.75 6.59
C PRO A 59 -9.03 12.71 8.03
N THR A 60 -9.15 11.52 8.64
CA THR A 60 -9.85 11.35 9.92
C THR A 60 -8.91 11.12 11.10
N ALA A 61 -7.80 10.43 10.87
CA ALA A 61 -6.83 10.02 11.87
C ALA A 61 -5.41 9.91 11.27
N PRO A 62 -4.76 11.04 10.94
CA PRO A 62 -3.44 11.06 10.30
C PRO A 62 -2.34 10.42 11.17
N HIS A 63 -2.51 10.42 12.50
CA HIS A 63 -1.60 9.75 13.43
C HIS A 63 -1.67 8.21 13.32
N ILE A 64 -2.87 7.67 13.06
CA ILE A 64 -3.05 6.22 12.83
C ILE A 64 -2.48 5.85 11.46
N ALA A 65 -2.74 6.67 10.44
CA ALA A 65 -2.18 6.47 9.11
C ALA A 65 -0.64 6.37 9.15
N ARG A 66 0.01 7.27 9.91
CA ARG A 66 1.47 7.27 10.10
C ARG A 66 1.96 6.05 10.86
N LEU A 67 1.27 5.65 11.93
CA LEU A 67 1.61 4.44 12.69
C LEU A 67 1.48 3.17 11.84
N LEU A 68 0.46 3.11 10.98
CA LEU A 68 0.24 1.99 10.06
C LEU A 68 1.38 1.86 9.03
N LEU A 69 1.85 3.00 8.51
CA LEU A 69 3.02 3.08 7.63
C LEU A 69 4.31 2.63 8.34
N GLU A 70 4.53 3.06 9.58
CA GLU A 70 5.71 2.63 10.34
C GLU A 70 5.68 1.13 10.62
N LEU A 71 4.53 0.57 11.00
CA LEU A 71 4.38 -0.87 11.22
C LEU A 71 4.57 -1.66 9.92
N ALA A 72 4.07 -1.15 8.78
CA ALA A 72 4.29 -1.78 7.48
C ALA A 72 5.76 -1.73 7.04
N SER A 73 6.52 -0.70 7.43
CA SER A 73 7.95 -0.62 7.15
C SER A 73 8.83 -1.50 8.04
N LEU A 74 8.26 -2.06 9.11
CA LEU A 74 8.94 -2.90 10.10
C LEU A 74 8.88 -4.40 9.75
N HIS A 75 8.09 -4.78 8.74
CA HIS A 75 7.83 -6.16 8.31
C HIS A 75 8.45 -6.42 6.93
#